data_AF-A0A843L815-F1
#
_entry.id   AF-A0A843L815-F1
#
_cell.length_a   1.000
_cell.length_b   1.000
_cell.length_c   1.000
_cell.angle_alpha   90.00
_cell.angle_beta   90.00
_cell.angle_gamma   90.00
#
_symmetry.space_group_name_H-M   'P 1'
#
loop_
_entity.id
_entity.type
_entity.pdbx_description
1 polymer ?
#
loop_
_entity_poly.entity_id
_entity_poly.type
_entity_poly.pdbx_seq_one_letter_code
_entity_poly.pdbx_strand_id
1 'polypeptide(L)'
;MPHFDLFFKTEALRRRLEPHLGLIPPFFRFTVRTGTPEVRYFDQKDPMWKGFPFPVPAKTVYVFDDAIPARALGGGMDMRASIRVTREDTDDEALVLRIWHEILHAIGQPADDMARRAAEWQSVSDRLVWAAWQSLSRPVDVPFWHRKFYAWLTERAASGAGGR
;
A
#
# COMPACT_ATOMS: atom_id res chain seq x y z
N MET A 1 -7.35 -16.06 5.13
CA MET A 1 -6.34 -15.23 4.44
C MET A 1 -7.06 -14.33 3.45
N PRO A 2 -6.79 -13.03 3.43
CA PRO A 2 -7.44 -12.11 2.50
C PRO A 2 -7.03 -12.41 1.05
N HIS A 3 -8.03 -12.49 0.18
CA HIS A 3 -7.86 -12.66 -1.26
C HIS A 3 -8.39 -11.40 -1.93
N PHE A 4 -7.63 -10.82 -2.86
CA PHE A 4 -8.00 -9.65 -3.64
C PHE A 4 -7.96 -9.93 -5.14
N ASP A 5 -8.91 -9.40 -5.89
CA ASP A 5 -8.74 -9.18 -7.32
C ASP A 5 -7.90 -7.91 -7.51
N LEU A 6 -6.68 -8.05 -8.04
CA LEU A 6 -5.75 -6.96 -8.28
C LEU A 6 -5.81 -6.56 -9.75
N PHE A 7 -6.46 -5.43 -10.02
CA PHE A 7 -6.59 -4.86 -11.35
C PHE A 7 -5.46 -3.87 -11.61
N PHE A 8 -4.70 -4.11 -12.66
CA PHE A 8 -3.87 -3.08 -13.29
C PHE A 8 -4.66 -2.49 -14.46
N LYS A 9 -4.85 -1.17 -14.48
CA LYS A 9 -5.64 -0.50 -15.52
C LYS A 9 -5.22 -0.89 -16.94
N THR A 10 -3.91 -0.95 -17.17
CA THR A 10 -3.32 -1.24 -18.48
C THR A 10 -2.40 -2.46 -18.40
N GLU A 11 -2.22 -3.13 -19.55
CA GLU A 11 -1.29 -4.25 -19.67
C GLU A 11 0.16 -3.81 -19.41
N ALA A 12 0.50 -2.56 -19.75
CA ALA A 12 1.82 -1.99 -19.47
C ALA A 12 2.09 -1.88 -17.96
N LEU A 13 1.12 -1.37 -17.19
CA LEU A 13 1.21 -1.34 -15.72
C LEU A 13 1.36 -2.75 -15.14
N ARG A 14 0.57 -3.69 -15.65
CA ARG A 14 0.64 -5.09 -15.21
C ARG A 14 2.04 -5.67 -15.42
N ARG A 15 2.55 -5.62 -16.64
CA ARG A 15 3.87 -6.18 -16.98
C ARG A 15 5.00 -5.55 -16.17
N ARG A 16 4.87 -4.26 -15.86
CA ARG A 16 5.81 -3.52 -15.04
C ARG A 16 5.81 -4.00 -13.59
N LEU A 17 4.63 -4.13 -12.96
CA LEU A 17 4.53 -4.30 -11.50
C LEU A 17 4.25 -5.74 -11.03
N GLU A 18 3.60 -6.57 -11.83
CA GLU A 18 3.28 -7.97 -11.49
C GLU A 18 4.53 -8.79 -11.08
N PRO A 19 5.70 -8.68 -11.74
CA PRO A 19 6.91 -9.40 -11.34
C PRO A 19 7.39 -9.07 -9.92
N HIS A 20 7.06 -7.89 -9.41
CA HIS A 20 7.50 -7.38 -8.11
C HIS A 20 6.52 -7.72 -6.98
N LEU A 21 5.33 -8.27 -7.28
CA LEU A 21 4.32 -8.61 -6.25
C LEU A 21 4.81 -9.61 -5.21
N GLY A 22 5.87 -10.38 -5.51
CA GLY A 22 6.52 -11.24 -4.52
C GLY A 22 7.14 -10.52 -3.32
N LEU A 23 7.28 -9.18 -3.39
CA LEU A 23 7.65 -8.36 -2.23
C LEU A 23 6.54 -8.27 -1.18
N ILE A 24 5.28 -8.50 -1.57
CA ILE A 24 4.14 -8.55 -0.65
C ILE A 24 4.05 -9.96 -0.08
N PRO A 25 4.00 -10.14 1.25
CA PRO A 25 3.96 -11.46 1.85
C PRO A 25 2.77 -12.31 1.36
N PRO A 26 2.93 -13.64 1.21
CA PRO A 26 1.90 -14.54 0.67
C PRO A 26 0.67 -14.70 1.58
N PHE A 27 0.62 -13.98 2.69
CA PHE A 27 -0.60 -13.76 3.47
C PHE A 27 -1.72 -13.16 2.61
N PHE A 28 -1.37 -12.24 1.72
CA PHE A 28 -2.28 -11.67 0.73
C PHE A 28 -2.24 -12.51 -0.54
N ARG A 29 -3.41 -12.97 -1.00
CA ARG A 29 -3.54 -13.67 -2.28
C ARG A 29 -4.12 -12.75 -3.33
N PHE A 30 -3.59 -12.83 -4.55
CA PHE A 30 -4.02 -12.00 -5.67
C PHE A 30 -4.51 -12.84 -6.83
N THR A 31 -5.66 -12.45 -7.38
CA THR A 31 -6.01 -12.76 -8.77
C THR A 31 -5.70 -11.52 -9.60
N VAL A 32 -4.61 -11.58 -10.38
CA VAL A 32 -4.17 -10.44 -11.18
C VAL A 32 -5.01 -10.34 -12.46
N ARG A 33 -5.46 -9.12 -12.76
CA ARG A 33 -6.28 -8.80 -13.93
C ARG A 33 -5.79 -7.53 -14.60
N THR A 34 -6.02 -7.44 -15.91
CA THR A 34 -5.83 -6.21 -16.67
C THR A 34 -7.19 -5.57 -16.93
N GLY A 35 -7.30 -4.26 -16.78
CA GLY A 35 -8.51 -3.48 -17.03
C GLY A 35 -8.96 -2.66 -15.83
N THR A 36 -10.13 -2.02 -15.95
CA THR A 36 -10.72 -1.19 -14.90
C THR A 36 -11.91 -1.93 -14.27
N PRO A 37 -11.91 -2.14 -12.94
CA PRO A 37 -13.09 -2.66 -12.25
C PRO A 37 -14.19 -1.59 -12.19
N GLU A 38 -15.37 -1.94 -11.67
CA GLU A 38 -16.35 -0.94 -11.32
C GLU A 38 -15.79 0.00 -10.25
N VAL A 39 -15.83 1.31 -10.50
CA VAL A 39 -15.30 2.34 -9.60
C VAL A 39 -16.34 3.41 -9.31
N ARG A 40 -16.26 3.97 -8.10
CA ARG A 40 -16.90 5.22 -7.72
C ARG A 40 -15.84 6.31 -7.56
N TYR A 41 -16.26 7.56 -7.65
CA TYR A 41 -15.37 8.71 -7.44
C TYR A 41 -15.68 9.38 -6.12
N PHE A 42 -14.65 9.76 -5.38
CA PHE A 42 -14.80 10.51 -4.14
C PHE A 42 -15.33 11.94 -4.36
N ASP A 43 -15.74 12.58 -3.27
CA ASP A 43 -16.33 13.93 -3.27
C ASP A 43 -15.46 14.91 -4.06
N GLN A 44 -16.10 15.57 -5.04
CA GLN A 44 -15.47 16.49 -5.96
C GLN A 44 -15.01 17.80 -5.30
N LYS A 45 -15.41 18.04 -4.05
CA LYS A 45 -15.06 19.24 -3.28
C LYS A 45 -13.70 19.16 -2.59
N ASP A 46 -13.21 17.96 -2.27
CA ASP A 46 -11.89 17.78 -1.66
C ASP A 46 -10.81 17.61 -2.75
N PRO A 47 -9.87 18.57 -2.91
CA PRO A 47 -8.80 18.47 -3.90
C PRO A 47 -7.90 17.24 -3.70
N MET A 48 -7.84 16.67 -2.50
CA MET A 48 -7.08 15.44 -2.24
C MET A 48 -7.62 14.27 -3.06
N TRP A 49 -8.95 14.13 -3.12
CA TRP A 49 -9.64 12.97 -3.68
C TRP A 49 -10.41 13.25 -4.96
N LYS A 50 -10.44 14.50 -5.43
CA LYS A 50 -11.21 14.92 -6.60
C LYS A 50 -10.91 14.06 -7.84
N GLY A 51 -11.91 13.30 -8.28
CA GLY A 51 -11.77 12.42 -9.46
C GLY A 51 -10.90 11.17 -9.21
N PHE A 52 -10.58 10.86 -7.96
CA PHE A 52 -9.86 9.64 -7.60
C PHE A 52 -10.80 8.43 -7.67
N PRO A 53 -10.53 7.43 -8.56
CA PRO A 53 -11.35 6.25 -8.68
C PRO A 53 -11.10 5.30 -7.50
N PHE A 54 -12.17 4.79 -6.91
CA PHE A 54 -12.12 3.82 -5.83
C PHE A 54 -13.01 2.63 -6.17
N PRO A 55 -12.53 1.38 -6.09
CA PRO A 55 -13.32 0.23 -6.51
C PRO A 55 -14.59 0.09 -5.67
N VAL A 56 -15.69 -0.27 -6.33
CA VAL A 56 -16.97 -0.56 -5.67
C VAL A 56 -16.94 -1.94 -5.01
N PRO A 57 -16.57 -3.03 -5.72
CA PRO A 57 -16.62 -4.36 -5.15
C PRO A 57 -15.61 -4.53 -4.02
N ALA A 58 -16.04 -5.16 -2.92
CA ALA A 58 -15.12 -5.58 -1.87
C ALA A 58 -14.06 -6.54 -2.42
N LYS A 59 -12.92 -6.64 -1.74
CA LYS A 59 -11.77 -7.45 -2.13
C LYS A 59 -11.18 -7.06 -3.48
N THR A 60 -11.22 -5.79 -3.82
CA THR A 60 -10.67 -5.26 -5.09
C THR A 60 -9.56 -4.27 -4.80
N VAL A 61 -8.43 -4.46 -5.48
CA VAL A 61 -7.32 -3.49 -5.51
C VAL A 61 -7.21 -2.98 -6.94
N TYR A 62 -7.20 -1.66 -7.11
CA TYR A 62 -7.12 -1.02 -8.42
C TYR A 62 -5.88 -0.14 -8.56
N VAL A 63 -5.00 -0.49 -9.49
CA VAL A 63 -3.78 0.25 -9.82
C VAL A 63 -3.99 0.96 -11.16
N PHE A 64 -3.84 2.29 -11.19
CA PHE A 64 -4.12 3.11 -12.37
C PHE A 64 -3.11 4.25 -12.54
N ASP A 65 -3.00 4.78 -13.76
CA ASP A 65 -2.00 5.77 -14.18
C ASP A 65 -2.60 7.04 -14.80
N ASP A 66 -3.88 7.29 -14.53
CA ASP A 66 -4.58 8.44 -15.11
C ASP A 66 -4.04 9.79 -14.63
N ALA A 67 -4.01 10.73 -15.57
CA ALA A 67 -3.81 12.14 -15.30
C ALA A 67 -5.09 12.77 -14.72
N ILE A 68 -5.34 12.51 -13.44
CA ILE A 68 -6.45 13.08 -12.67
C ILE A 68 -6.00 14.24 -11.75
N PRO A 69 -6.90 15.16 -11.37
CA PRO A 69 -6.56 16.30 -10.51
C PRO A 69 -6.34 15.95 -9.03
N ALA A 70 -6.75 14.74 -8.59
CA ALA A 70 -6.52 14.27 -7.23
C ALA A 70 -5.04 14.35 -6.85
N ARG A 71 -4.75 14.67 -5.59
CA ARG A 71 -3.39 14.65 -5.03
C ARG A 71 -3.06 13.33 -4.34
N ALA A 72 -4.07 12.55 -3.96
CA ALA A 72 -3.88 11.24 -3.36
C ALA A 72 -3.10 10.31 -4.32
N LEU A 73 -2.16 9.55 -3.75
CA LEU A 73 -1.42 8.50 -4.45
C LEU A 73 -1.96 7.10 -4.12
N GLY A 74 -2.72 6.99 -3.04
CA GLY A 74 -3.31 5.73 -2.60
C GLY A 74 -4.45 5.98 -1.62
N GLY A 75 -5.29 4.98 -1.47
CA GLY A 75 -6.26 4.89 -0.38
C GLY A 75 -6.73 3.46 -0.21
N GLY A 76 -6.87 3.01 1.04
CA GLY A 76 -7.32 1.68 1.40
C GLY A 76 -8.33 1.71 2.54
N MET A 77 -9.46 1.01 2.38
CA MET A 77 -10.47 0.83 3.43
C MET A 77 -11.44 -0.29 3.04
N ASP A 78 -12.12 -0.91 4.01
CA ASP A 78 -13.22 -1.87 3.77
C ASP A 78 -12.90 -2.94 2.72
N MET A 79 -11.75 -3.60 2.83
CA MET A 79 -11.27 -4.61 1.88
C MET A 79 -11.13 -4.09 0.45
N ARG A 80 -10.87 -2.79 0.26
CA ARG A 80 -10.70 -2.15 -1.04
C ARG A 80 -9.49 -1.23 -1.01
N ALA A 81 -8.77 -1.17 -2.12
CA ALA A 81 -7.68 -0.22 -2.26
C ALA A 81 -7.59 0.32 -3.68
N SER A 82 -7.12 1.56 -3.80
CA SER A 82 -6.77 2.19 -5.06
C SER A 82 -5.38 2.78 -4.96
N ILE A 83 -4.57 2.60 -5.99
CA ILE A 83 -3.19 3.06 -6.07
C ILE A 83 -3.01 3.80 -7.38
N ARG A 84 -2.56 5.05 -7.30
CA ARG A 84 -2.18 5.85 -8.46
C ARG A 84 -0.68 5.67 -8.71
N VAL A 85 -0.34 5.43 -9.96
CA VAL A 85 1.02 5.48 -10.49
C VAL A 85 1.17 6.78 -11.28
N THR A 86 2.21 7.54 -11.01
CA THR A 86 2.53 8.76 -11.77
C THR A 86 3.74 8.56 -12.65
N ARG A 87 4.08 9.57 -13.47
CA ARG A 87 5.27 9.49 -14.35
C ARG A 87 6.57 9.63 -13.56
N GLU A 88 6.50 10.24 -12.38
CA GLU A 88 7.60 10.44 -11.45
C GLU A 88 7.91 9.17 -10.65
N ASP A 89 6.96 8.24 -10.56
CA ASP A 89 7.18 6.93 -9.96
C ASP A 89 8.08 6.10 -10.88
N THR A 90 9.39 6.14 -10.65
CA THR A 90 10.42 5.37 -11.39
C THR A 90 10.90 4.12 -10.64
N ASP A 91 10.64 4.04 -9.34
CA ASP A 91 11.00 2.91 -8.48
C ASP A 91 9.82 1.94 -8.33
N ASP A 92 9.92 0.79 -8.99
CA ASP A 92 8.89 -0.26 -8.98
C ASP A 92 8.74 -0.90 -7.61
N GLU A 93 9.80 -1.00 -6.81
CA GLU A 93 9.72 -1.53 -5.46
C GLU A 93 8.94 -0.58 -4.55
N ALA A 94 9.18 0.73 -4.67
CA ALA A 94 8.42 1.74 -3.93
C ALA A 94 6.93 1.71 -4.29
N LEU A 95 6.59 1.49 -5.56
CA LEU A 95 5.21 1.31 -6.01
C LEU A 95 4.56 0.06 -5.40
N VAL A 96 5.26 -1.07 -5.37
CA VAL A 96 4.72 -2.29 -4.73
C VAL A 96 4.58 -2.13 -3.22
N LEU A 97 5.48 -1.38 -2.57
CA LEU A 97 5.31 -1.02 -1.16
C LEU A 97 4.08 -0.14 -0.92
N ARG A 98 3.74 0.77 -1.85
CA ARG A 98 2.49 1.54 -1.81
C ARG A 98 1.27 0.62 -1.93
N ILE A 99 1.32 -0.38 -2.83
CA ILE A 99 0.24 -1.40 -2.93
C ILE A 99 0.07 -2.13 -1.60
N TRP A 100 1.16 -2.58 -0.97
CA TRP A 100 1.10 -3.26 0.32
C TRP A 100 0.54 -2.36 1.43
N HIS A 101 1.00 -1.11 1.48
CA HIS A 101 0.52 -0.09 2.42
C HIS A 101 -1.00 0.08 2.34
N GLU A 102 -1.56 0.28 1.14
CA GLU A 102 -3.01 0.47 0.99
C GLU A 102 -3.81 -0.80 1.28
N ILE A 103 -3.25 -1.98 1.00
CA ILE A 103 -3.89 -3.25 1.38
C ILE A 103 -3.93 -3.42 2.89
N LEU A 104 -2.88 -2.99 3.61
CA LEU A 104 -2.87 -2.99 5.07
C LEU A 104 -3.98 -2.11 5.63
N HIS A 105 -4.15 -0.89 5.11
CA HIS A 105 -5.28 -0.03 5.45
C HIS A 105 -6.63 -0.69 5.12
N ALA A 106 -6.73 -1.35 3.96
CA ALA A 106 -7.94 -2.05 3.55
C ALA A 106 -8.38 -3.16 4.52
N ILE A 107 -7.45 -3.79 5.23
CA ILE A 107 -7.74 -4.80 6.26
C ILE A 107 -7.73 -4.23 7.70
N GLY A 108 -7.75 -2.90 7.84
CA GLY A 108 -7.81 -2.21 9.14
C GLY A 108 -6.49 -2.15 9.91
N GLN A 109 -5.34 -2.40 9.26
CA GLN A 109 -4.03 -2.21 9.89
C GLN A 109 -3.55 -0.76 9.74
N PRO A 110 -2.91 -0.17 10.77
CA PRO A 110 -2.50 1.23 10.75
C PRO A 110 -1.16 1.43 10.02
N ALA A 111 -1.16 1.40 8.69
CA ALA A 111 0.07 1.46 7.90
C ALA A 111 0.84 2.80 7.98
N ASP A 112 0.21 3.87 8.46
CA ASP A 112 0.83 5.19 8.67
C ASP A 112 1.62 5.31 9.98
N ASP A 113 1.48 4.33 10.88
CA ASP A 113 1.90 4.46 12.28
C ASP A 113 3.37 4.06 12.54
N MET A 114 4.20 3.89 11.51
CA MET A 114 5.54 3.29 11.63
C MET A 114 6.37 3.90 12.76
N ALA A 115 6.49 5.24 12.79
CA ALA A 115 7.26 5.92 13.82
C ALA A 115 6.56 5.91 15.19
N ARG A 116 5.23 6.12 15.21
CA ARG A 116 4.42 6.15 16.43
C ARG A 116 4.47 4.82 17.19
N ARG A 117 4.57 3.71 16.46
CA ARG A 117 4.60 2.34 16.99
C ARG A 117 5.99 1.71 17.00
N ALA A 118 7.06 2.50 16.82
CA ALA A 118 8.44 2.01 16.74
C ALA A 118 8.79 1.00 17.84
N ALA A 119 8.36 1.25 19.08
CA ALA A 119 8.64 0.35 20.21
C ALA A 119 7.96 -1.03 20.09
N GLU A 120 6.85 -1.16 19.35
CA GLU A 120 6.09 -2.41 19.20
C GLU A 120 6.71 -3.36 18.17
N TRP A 121 7.24 -2.83 17.06
CA TRP A 121 7.68 -3.64 15.93
C TRP A 121 9.20 -3.75 15.78
N GLN A 122 9.96 -2.83 16.38
CA GLN A 122 11.42 -2.85 16.31
C GLN A 122 12.01 -3.83 17.33
N SER A 123 12.91 -4.69 16.84
CA SER A 123 13.83 -5.43 17.71
C SER A 123 14.85 -4.49 18.37
N VAL A 124 15.63 -5.00 19.34
CA VAL A 124 16.68 -4.23 20.00
C VAL A 124 17.74 -3.73 19.00
N SER A 125 18.13 -4.57 18.04
CA SER A 125 19.06 -4.17 16.99
C SER A 125 18.47 -3.13 16.04
N ASP A 126 17.18 -3.25 15.70
CA ASP A 126 16.49 -2.24 14.88
C ASP A 126 16.51 -0.88 15.53
N ARG A 127 16.28 -0.79 16.85
CA ARG A 127 16.33 0.48 17.60
C ARG A 127 17.71 1.13 17.52
N LEU A 128 18.78 0.34 17.61
CA LEU A 128 20.15 0.84 17.48
C LEU A 128 20.41 1.39 16.07
N VAL A 129 20.04 0.63 15.03
CA VAL A 129 20.20 1.06 13.64
C VAL A 129 19.34 2.29 13.35
N TRP A 130 18.11 2.33 13.85
CA TRP A 130 17.21 3.48 13.72
C TRP A 130 17.77 4.73 14.38
N ALA A 131 18.29 4.62 15.61
CA ALA A 131 18.92 5.73 16.31
C ALA A 131 20.16 6.25 15.56
N ALA A 132 21.00 5.35 15.02
CA ALA A 132 22.12 5.73 14.17
C ALA A 132 21.68 6.39 12.86
N TRP A 133 20.57 5.93 12.27
CA TRP A 133 20.00 6.52 11.06
C TRP A 133 19.55 7.96 11.31
N GLN A 134 18.84 8.18 12.43
CA GLN A 134 18.37 9.50 12.84
C GLN A 134 19.51 10.44 13.23
N SER A 135 20.56 9.96 13.88
CA SER A 135 21.73 10.80 14.22
C SER A 135 22.48 11.27 12.98
N LEU A 136 22.36 10.55 11.87
CA LEU A 136 22.88 10.94 10.55
C LEU A 136 21.87 11.78 9.74
N SER A 137 20.76 12.22 10.33
CA SER A 137 19.68 12.98 9.68
C SER A 137 19.16 12.31 8.41
N ARG A 138 19.19 10.98 8.35
CA ARG A 138 18.69 10.21 7.21
C ARG A 138 17.17 10.03 7.32
N PRO A 139 16.42 10.09 6.21
CA PRO A 139 14.99 9.86 6.23
C PRO A 139 14.69 8.43 6.71
N VAL A 140 13.70 8.32 7.60
CA VAL A 140 13.17 7.03 8.07
C VAL A 140 12.04 6.51 7.19
N ASP A 141 11.43 7.39 6.41
CA ASP A 141 10.41 7.09 5.41
C ASP A 141 11.07 6.51 4.15
N VAL A 142 11.64 5.30 4.28
CA VAL A 142 12.40 4.62 3.23
C VAL A 142 11.99 3.15 3.12
N PRO A 143 12.14 2.52 1.93
CA PRO A 143 11.73 1.14 1.67
C PRO A 143 12.20 0.12 2.72
N PHE A 144 13.40 0.29 3.26
CA PHE A 144 13.96 -0.60 4.28
C PHE A 144 13.10 -0.70 5.54
N TRP A 145 12.67 0.44 6.09
CA TRP A 145 11.87 0.45 7.32
C TRP A 145 10.42 0.07 7.07
N HIS A 146 9.86 0.51 5.94
CA HIS A 146 8.52 0.13 5.51
C HIS A 146 8.35 -1.39 5.40
N ARG A 147 9.31 -2.09 4.80
CA ARG A 147 9.26 -3.56 4.71
C ARG A 147 9.14 -4.21 6.08
N LYS A 148 9.93 -3.77 7.05
CA LYS A 148 9.91 -4.32 8.41
C LYS A 148 8.58 -4.03 9.11
N PHE A 149 8.12 -2.79 9.04
CA PHE A 149 6.88 -2.39 9.67
C PHE A 149 5.65 -3.08 9.05
N TYR A 150 5.58 -3.15 7.72
CA TYR A 150 4.49 -3.79 7.01
C TYR A 150 4.49 -5.31 7.20
N ALA A 151 5.67 -5.95 7.28
CA ALA A 151 5.78 -7.37 7.63
C ALA A 151 5.19 -7.64 9.02
N TRP A 152 5.58 -6.84 10.02
CA TRP A 152 5.03 -6.93 11.37
C TRP A 152 3.52 -6.73 11.41
N LEU A 153 2.98 -5.72 10.70
CA LEU A 153 1.52 -5.52 10.59
C LEU A 153 0.82 -6.72 9.93
N THR A 154 1.45 -7.32 8.93
CA THR A 154 0.91 -8.49 8.22
C THR A 154 0.86 -9.73 9.13
N GLU A 155 1.92 -9.99 9.89
CA GLU A 155 1.97 -11.07 10.89
C GLU A 155 0.96 -10.87 12.02
N ARG A 156 0.85 -9.62 12.49
CA ARG A 156 -0.14 -9.20 13.48
C ARG A 156 -1.57 -9.46 13.00
N ALA A 157 -1.88 -9.09 11.76
CA ALA A 157 -3.18 -9.36 11.14
C ALA A 157 -3.42 -10.87 10.96
N ALA A 158 -2.40 -11.62 10.52
CA ALA A 158 -2.49 -13.07 10.34
C ALA A 158 -2.78 -13.82 11.65
N SER A 159 -2.27 -13.30 12.77
CA SER A 159 -2.46 -13.86 14.11
C SER A 159 -3.80 -13.48 14.76
N GLY A 160 -4.63 -12.67 14.09
CA GLY A 160 -5.90 -12.15 14.63
C GLY A 160 -5.73 -11.03 15.66
N ALA A 161 -4.49 -10.59 15.93
CA ALA A 161 -4.17 -9.55 16.88
C ALA A 161 -4.43 -8.16 16.29
N GLY A 162 -5.66 -7.82 15.95
CA GLY A 162 -5.96 -6.56 15.29
C GLY A 162 -7.41 -6.33 14.89
N GLY A 163 -8.27 -7.34 15.03
CA GLY A 163 -9.71 -7.17 14.92
C GLY A 163 -10.26 -6.50 16.18
N ARG A 164 -10.64 -5.23 16.07
CA ARG A 164 -11.66 -4.61 16.92
C ARG A 164 -12.75 -4.09 16.01
#